data_AF-A0A1W9L2H1-F1
#
_entry.id   AF-A0A1W9L2H1-F1
#
_cell.length_a   1.000
_cell.length_b   1.000
_cell.length_c   1.000
_cell.angle_alpha   90.00
_cell.angle_beta   90.00
_cell.angle_gamma   90.00
#
_symmetry.space_group_name_H-M   'P 1'
#
loop_
_entity.id
_entity.type
_entity.pdbx_description
1 polymer ?
#
loop_
_entity_poly.entity_id
_entity_poly.type
_entity_poly.pdbx_seq_one_letter_code
_entity_poly.pdbx_strand_id
1 'polypeptide(L)' 'MRLNRLFVDSSLHLGESLILPVEAAHHVLHVLRLKINTSVILFNGQGGQYLATLIRCGKREIEVMIQEYQAIE' A
#
# COMPACT_ATOMS: atom_id res chain seq x y z
N MET A 1 12.80 -10.53 -5.19
CA MET A 1 11.57 -9.90 -5.72
C MET A 1 11.53 -8.45 -5.26
N ARG A 2 11.32 -7.48 -6.15
CA ARG A 2 11.18 -6.06 -5.75
C ARG A 2 9.71 -5.80 -5.42
N LEU A 3 9.43 -5.35 -4.20
CA LEU A 3 8.11 -4.86 -3.80
C LEU A 3 7.96 -3.40 -4.21
N ASN A 4 6.75 -3.03 -4.62
CA ASN A 4 6.46 -1.67 -5.07
C ASN A 4 6.22 -0.76 -3.88
N ARG A 5 6.90 0.38 -3.86
CA ARG A 5 6.83 1.37 -2.80
C ARG A 5 5.79 2.43 -3.18
N LEU A 6 4.78 2.62 -2.36
CA LEU A 6 3.70 3.57 -2.54
C LEU A 6 3.75 4.59 -1.40
N PHE A 7 3.81 5.87 -1.78
CA PHE A 7 3.71 6.95 -0.81
C PHE A 7 2.25 7.12 -0.42
N VAL A 8 1.99 7.26 0.88
CA VAL A 8 0.66 7.55 1.42
C VAL A 8 0.77 8.67 2.44
N ASP A 9 0.08 9.79 2.18
CA ASP A 9 -0.05 10.90 3.11
C ASP A 9 -1.17 10.62 4.13
N SER A 10 -1.04 9.53 4.88
CA SER A 10 -2.00 9.14 5.92
C SER A 10 -1.29 8.37 7.03
N SER A 11 -1.90 8.39 8.22
CA SER A 11 -1.44 7.57 9.35
C SER A 11 -1.64 6.08 9.01
N LEU A 12 -0.54 5.33 9.04
CA LEU A 12 -0.51 3.90 8.76
C LEU A 12 -0.39 3.16 10.09
N HIS A 13 -1.36 2.29 10.38
CA HIS A 13 -1.38 1.47 11.60
C HIS A 13 -1.31 -0.02 11.25
N LEU A 14 -0.50 -0.77 11.99
CA LEU A 14 -0.45 -2.23 11.89
C LEU A 14 -1.82 -2.85 12.15
N GLY A 15 -2.24 -3.77 11.29
CA GLY A 15 -3.53 -4.46 11.39
C GLY A 15 -4.72 -3.65 10.88
N GLU A 16 -4.53 -2.41 10.43
CA GLU A 16 -5.59 -1.63 9.79
C GLU A 16 -5.66 -1.87 8.28
N SER A 17 -6.89 -1.78 7.76
CA SER A 17 -7.17 -1.67 6.34
C SER A 17 -7.20 -0.20 5.94
N LEU A 18 -6.36 0.17 4.99
CA LEU A 18 -6.29 1.51 4.42
C LEU A 18 -6.81 1.47 2.98
N ILE A 19 -7.70 2.41 2.65
CA ILE A 19 -8.07 2.68 1.27
C ILE A 19 -6.99 3.56 0.65
N LEU A 20 -6.34 3.07 -0.40
CA LEU A 20 -5.37 3.84 -1.15
C LEU A 20 -6.04 5.06 -1.81
N PRO A 21 -5.42 6.24 -1.75
CA PRO A 21 -5.91 7.40 -2.48
C PRO A 21 -5.93 7.10 -3.98
N VAL A 22 -6.81 7.79 -4.71
CA VAL A 22 -7.01 7.60 -6.17
C VAL A 22 -5.69 7.64 -6.95
N GLU A 23 -4.77 8.52 -6.57
CA GLU A 23 -3.46 8.64 -7.23
C GLU A 23 -2.63 7.35 -7.08
N ALA A 24 -2.54 6.82 -5.85
CA ALA A 24 -1.83 5.57 -5.58
C ALA A 24 -2.54 4.37 -6.23
N ALA A 25 -3.87 4.30 -6.15
CA ALA A 25 -4.67 3.25 -6.79
C ALA A 25 -4.48 3.25 -8.32
N HIS A 26 -4.47 4.43 -8.95
CA HIS A 26 -4.25 4.58 -10.39
C HIS A 26 -2.84 4.11 -10.78
N HIS A 27 -1.81 4.47 -9.99
CA HIS A 27 -0.44 4.00 -10.22
C HIS A 27 -0.35 2.46 -10.09
N VAL A 28 -0.98 1.89 -9.07
CA VAL A 28 -1.03 0.43 -8.84
C VAL A 28 -1.72 -0.31 -9.98
N LEU A 29 -2.83 0.21 -10.51
CA LEU A 29 -3.61 -0.45 -11.56
C LEU A 29 -3.01 -0.26 -12.95
N HIS A 30 -2.65 0.98 -13.29
CA HIS A 30 -2.24 1.32 -14.66
C HIS A 30 -0.76 1.02 -14.91
N VAL A 31 0.12 1.30 -13.95
CA VAL A 31 1.57 1.13 -14.11
C VAL A 31 2.00 -0.26 -13.66
N LEU A 32 1.56 -0.67 -12.47
CA LEU A 32 2.04 -1.91 -11.84
C LEU A 32 1.16 -3.13 -12.18
N ARG A 33 -0.12 -2.91 -12.52
CA ARG A 33 -1.14 -3.94 -12.78
C ARG A 33 -1.22 -5.01 -11.68
N LEU A 34 -1.14 -4.58 -10.42
CA LEU A 34 -1.19 -5.50 -9.27
C LEU A 34 -2.58 -6.10 -9.10
N LYS A 35 -2.63 -7.29 -8.50
CA LYS A 35 -3.87 -8.03 -8.21
C LYS A 35 -4.12 -8.12 -6.70
N ILE A 36 -5.33 -8.52 -6.32
CA ILE A 36 -5.62 -8.95 -4.94
C ILE A 36 -4.61 -10.03 -4.52
N ASN A 37 -4.23 -10.04 -3.25
CA ASN A 37 -3.15 -10.85 -2.66
C ASN A 37 -1.73 -10.46 -3.13
N THR A 38 -1.55 -9.25 -3.67
CA THR A 38 -0.20 -8.74 -3.92
C THR A 38 0.28 -7.91 -2.74
N SER A 39 1.50 -8.16 -2.28
CA SER A 39 2.16 -7.36 -1.27
C SER A 39 2.76 -6.09 -1.86
N VAL A 40 2.63 -4.98 -1.15
CA VAL A 40 3.15 -3.66 -1.47
C VAL A 40 3.77 -3.03 -0.22
N ILE A 41 4.70 -2.10 -0.40
CA ILE A 41 5.27 -1.33 0.69
C ILE A 41 4.64 0.05 0.68
N LEU A 42 3.97 0.43 1.75
CA LEU A 42 3.48 1.78 2.00
C LEU A 42 4.52 2.53 2.82
N PHE A 43 4.68 3.82 2.56
CA PHE A 43 5.51 4.69 3.40
C PHE A 43 4.89 6.07 3.48
N ASN A 44 4.98 6.70 4.65
CA ASN A 44 4.39 8.02 4.94
C ASN A 44 5.45 9.11 5.11
N GLY A 45 6.71 8.82 4.78
CA GLY A 45 7.82 9.77 4.93
C GLY A 45 8.29 10.00 6.38
N GLN A 46 7.69 9.34 7.38
CA GLN A 46 8.08 9.47 8.80
C GLN A 46 9.22 8.53 9.21
N GLY A 47 10.04 8.05 8.26
CA GLY A 47 11.15 7.15 8.56
C GLY A 47 10.78 5.67 8.72
N GLY A 48 9.63 5.24 8.18
CA GLY A 48 9.21 3.83 8.25
C GLY A 48 8.54 3.33 6.97
N GLN A 49 8.59 2.02 6.79
CA GLN A 49 7.94 1.27 5.72
C GLN A 49 6.94 0.30 6.32
N TYR A 50 5.81 0.14 5.63
CA TYR A 50 4.72 -0.72 6.07
C TYR A 50 4.45 -1.72 4.97
N LEU A 51 4.57 -3.02 5.26
CA LEU A 51 4.16 -4.05 4.34
C LEU A 51 2.64 -4.16 4.41
N ALA A 52 1.99 -3.91 3.29
CA ALA A 52 0.56 -4.08 3.15
C ALA A 52 0.23 -5.05 2.02
N THR A 53 -0.88 -5.77 2.15
CA THR A 53 -1.36 -6.70 1.14
C THR A 53 -2.67 -6.21 0.57
N LEU A 54 -2.80 -6.20 -0.75
CA LEU A 54 -4.06 -5.85 -1.41
C LEU A 54 -5.13 -6.87 -1.04
N ILE A 55 -6.12 -6.43 -0.27
CA ILE A 55 -7.30 -7.23 0.08
C ILE A 55 -8.46 -6.96 -0.87
N ARG A 56 -8.48 -5.79 -1.51
CA ARG A 56 -9.54 -5.40 -2.44
C ARG A 56 -8.98 -4.58 -3.60
N CYS A 57 -9.29 -4.96 -4.83
CA CYS A 57 -9.04 -4.13 -6.01
C CYS A 57 -10.35 -3.80 -6.72
N GLY A 58 -10.87 -2.59 -6.49
CA GLY A 58 -11.99 -2.04 -7.23
C GLY A 58 -11.53 -1.33 -8.50
N LYS A 59 -12.49 -1.00 -9.38
CA LYS A 59 -12.23 -0.19 -10.58
C LYS A 59 -11.82 1.25 -10.28
N ARG A 60 -12.16 1.75 -9.08
CA ARG A 60 -11.92 3.14 -8.63
C ARG A 60 -11.16 3.24 -7.31
N GLU A 61 -11.22 2.22 -6.47
CA GLU A 61 -10.69 2.23 -5.11
C GLU A 61 -9.94 0.94 -4.86
N ILE A 62 -8.80 1.02 -4.17
CA ILE A 62 -8.02 -0.14 -3.76
C ILE A 62 -7.86 -0.11 -2.25
N GLU A 63 -8.06 -1.27 -1.63
CA GLU A 63 -7.94 -1.45 -0.19
C GLU A 63 -6.78 -2.41 0.10
N VAL A 64 -5.92 -1.98 1.02
CA VAL A 64 -4.74 -2.71 1.44
C VAL A 64 -4.79 -2.90 2.95
N MET A 65 -4.42 -4.08 3.41
CA MET A 65 -4.31 -4.38 4.83
C MET A 65 -2.85 -4.33 5.23
N ILE A 66 -2.53 -3.49 6.21
CA ILE A 66 -1.17 -3.34 6.74
C ILE A 66 -0.89 -4.54 7.63
N GLN A 67 0.09 -5.36 7.24
CA GLN A 67 0.44 -6.60 7.94
C GLN A 67 1.71 -6.44 8.77
N GLU A 68 2.70 -5.72 8.26
CA GLU A 68 3.99 -5.55 8.93
C GLU A 68 4.45 -4.09 8.88
N TYR A 69 5.22 -3.68 9.87
CA TYR A 69 5.86 -2.37 9.94
C TYR A 69 7.34 -2.60 10.16
N GLN A 70 8.12 -1.95 9.32
CA GLN A 70 9.56 -1.95 9.35
C GLN A 70 10.03 -0.50 9.50
N ALA A 71 10.48 -0.16 10.70
CA ALA A 71 11.23 1.06 10.93
C ALA A 71 12.54 0.98 10.13
N ILE A 72 12.88 2.05 9.42
CA ILE A 72 14.19 2.16 8.77
C ILE A 72 15.03 3.02 9.70
N GLU A 73 16.03 2.41 10.36
CA GLU A 73 17.04 3.11 11.18
C GLU A 73 17.98 3.98 10.33
#